data_AF-A0A2S5GF71-F1
#
_entry.id   AF-A0A2S5GF71-F1
#
_cell.length_a   1.000
_cell.length_b   1.000
_cell.length_c   1.000
_cell.angle_alpha   90.00
_cell.angle_beta   90.00
_cell.angle_gamma   90.00
#
_symmetry.space_group_name_H-M   'P 1'
#
loop_
_entity.id
_entity.type
_entity.pdbx_description
1 polymer ?
#
loop_
_entity_poly.entity_id
_entity_poly.type
_entity_poly.pdbx_seq_one_letter_code
_entity_poly.pdbx_strand_id
1 'polypeptide(L)'
;MLIFVFLIIFSAVSYLYFKTKQIRSPRPVEKQWQASRAGIALGVGIGLFGINQLFLFNFEMSSDLIVTYIIAAAFILVGFGSAWLRYKAFKQLTPFLAKENEEWDKYEKQQS
;
A
#
# COMPACT_ATOMS: atom_id res chain seq x y z
N MET A 1 13.31 3.16 17.37
CA MET A 1 14.43 3.62 16.49
C MET A 1 13.86 4.53 15.41
N LEU A 2 14.40 5.76 15.24
CA LEU A 2 13.85 6.77 14.32
C LEU A 2 13.73 6.31 12.86
N ILE A 3 14.52 5.32 12.46
CA ILE A 3 14.53 4.75 11.10
C ILE A 3 13.14 4.21 10.68
N PHE A 4 12.40 3.57 11.59
CA PHE A 4 11.09 3.02 11.27
C PHE A 4 10.05 4.12 11.11
N VAL A 5 10.13 5.16 11.94
CA VAL A 5 9.26 6.35 11.83
C VAL A 5 9.46 7.02 10.47
N PHE A 6 10.71 7.15 10.01
CA PHE A 6 11.02 7.66 8.69
C PHE A 6 10.41 6.79 7.57
N LEU A 7 10.53 5.47 7.66
CA LEU A 7 9.94 4.54 6.67
C LEU A 7 8.41 4.60 6.64
N ILE A 8 7.76 4.77 7.80
CA ILE A 8 6.30 4.92 7.90
C ILE A 8 5.86 6.22 7.22
N ILE A 9 6.55 7.34 7.49
CA ILE A 9 6.26 8.62 6.84
C ILE A 9 6.46 8.51 5.33
N PHE A 10 7.56 7.89 4.88
CA PHE A 10 7.82 7.67 3.45
C PHE A 10 6.72 6.84 2.77
N SER A 11 6.25 5.77 3.43
CA SER A 11 5.11 4.99 2.99
C SER A 11 3.82 5.81 2.92
N ALA A 12 3.56 6.66 3.92
CA ALA A 12 2.38 7.53 3.96
C ALA A 12 2.40 8.58 2.84
N VAL A 13 3.56 9.20 2.58
CA VAL A 13 3.74 10.13 1.45
C VAL A 13 3.52 9.40 0.12
N SER A 14 4.08 8.20 -0.03
CA SER A 14 3.89 7.37 -1.23
C SER A 14 2.41 7.00 -1.42
N TYR A 15 1.68 6.68 -0.35
CA TYR A 15 0.24 6.43 -0.39
C TYR A 15 -0.53 7.65 -0.91
N LEU A 16 -0.25 8.84 -0.38
CA LEU A 16 -0.90 10.08 -0.83
C LEU A 16 -0.58 10.36 -2.30
N TYR A 17 0.66 10.16 -2.73
CA TYR A 17 1.06 10.32 -4.13
C TYR A 17 0.24 9.42 -5.07
N PHE A 18 0.16 8.13 -4.77
CA PHE A 18 -0.62 7.19 -5.59
C PHE A 18 -2.13 7.45 -5.52
N LYS A 19 -2.64 7.89 -4.38
CA LYS A 19 -4.06 8.23 -4.20
C LYS A 19 -4.45 9.47 -5.00
N THR A 20 -3.60 10.49 -5.05
CA THR A 20 -3.83 11.67 -5.91
C THR A 20 -3.86 11.28 -7.38
N LYS A 21 -2.97 10.36 -7.81
CA LYS A 21 -2.97 9.83 -9.18
C LYS A 21 -4.22 9.00 -9.49
N GLN A 22 -4.74 8.25 -8.52
CA GLN A 22 -6.01 7.51 -8.65
C GLN A 22 -7.21 8.44 -8.89
N ILE A 23 -7.25 9.62 -8.28
CA ILE A 23 -8.37 10.57 -8.44
C ILE A 23 -8.35 11.21 -9.83
N ARG A 24 -7.15 11.41 -10.41
CA ARG A 24 -6.97 12.13 -11.66
C ARG A 24 -7.08 11.25 -12.92
N SER A 25 -6.97 9.92 -12.82
CA SER A 25 -7.11 9.02 -13.98
C SER A 25 -8.58 8.73 -14.33
N PRO A 26 -9.03 9.04 -15.55
CA PRO A 26 -10.40 8.75 -16.01
C PRO A 26 -10.60 7.26 -16.39
N ARG A 27 -9.52 6.52 -16.65
CA ARG A 27 -9.58 5.10 -17.06
C ARG A 27 -9.85 4.18 -15.86
N PRO A 28 -10.87 3.30 -15.90
CA PRO A 28 -11.29 2.49 -14.76
C PRO A 28 -10.24 1.48 -14.30
N VAL A 29 -9.50 0.84 -15.22
CA VAL A 29 -8.45 -0.14 -14.85
C VAL A 29 -7.20 0.57 -14.35
N GLU A 30 -6.82 1.71 -14.95
CA GLU A 30 -5.67 2.50 -14.47
C GLU A 30 -5.93 3.01 -13.04
N LYS A 31 -7.17 3.44 -12.77
CA LYS A 31 -7.61 3.82 -11.43
C LYS A 31 -7.49 2.65 -10.44
N GLN A 32 -7.89 1.45 -10.81
CA GLN A 32 -7.75 0.27 -9.94
C GLN A 32 -6.28 -0.14 -9.73
N TRP A 33 -5.42 0.07 -10.73
CA TRP A 33 -3.99 -0.20 -10.62
C TRP A 33 -3.28 0.78 -9.67
N GLN A 34 -3.57 2.07 -9.79
CA GLN A 34 -3.05 3.08 -8.84
C GLN A 34 -3.61 2.85 -7.43
N ALA A 35 -4.89 2.46 -7.30
CA ALA A 35 -5.50 2.11 -6.02
C ALA A 35 -4.83 0.89 -5.37
N SER A 36 -4.47 -0.12 -6.17
CA SER A 36 -3.71 -1.28 -5.73
C SER A 36 -2.34 -0.89 -5.20
N ARG A 37 -1.59 -0.05 -5.92
CA ARG A 37 -0.28 0.48 -5.49
C ARG A 37 -0.37 1.31 -4.21
N ALA A 38 -1.36 2.20 -4.12
CA ALA A 38 -1.61 2.97 -2.91
C ALA A 38 -1.88 2.05 -1.72
N GLY A 39 -2.75 1.06 -1.88
CA GLY A 39 -3.07 0.14 -0.80
C GLY A 39 -1.92 -0.79 -0.41
N ILE A 40 -1.00 -1.16 -1.32
CA ILE A 40 0.25 -1.86 -0.96
C ILE A 40 1.11 -0.96 -0.08
N ALA A 41 1.32 0.30 -0.48
CA ALA A 41 2.08 1.26 0.31
C ALA A 41 1.48 1.42 1.72
N LEU A 42 0.16 1.57 1.81
CA LEU A 42 -0.56 1.67 3.08
C LEU A 42 -0.39 0.41 3.94
N GLY A 43 -0.56 -0.79 3.37
CA GLY A 43 -0.39 -2.05 4.11
C GLY A 43 1.04 -2.22 4.63
N VAL A 44 2.05 -1.87 3.83
CA VAL A 44 3.45 -1.86 4.26
C VAL A 44 3.70 -0.83 5.36
N GLY A 45 3.11 0.37 5.27
CA GLY A 45 3.21 1.39 6.31
C GLY A 45 2.62 0.94 7.65
N ILE A 46 1.45 0.31 7.62
CA ILE A 46 0.78 -0.29 8.78
C ILE A 46 1.62 -1.44 9.37
N GLY A 47 2.18 -2.30 8.53
CA GLY A 47 3.06 -3.38 8.97
C GLY A 47 4.33 -2.88 9.64
N LEU A 48 4.98 -1.86 9.05
CA LEU A 48 6.15 -1.19 9.64
C LEU A 48 5.82 -0.47 10.95
N PHE A 49 4.62 0.11 11.06
CA PHE A 49 4.13 0.70 12.30
C PHE A 49 3.98 -0.35 13.42
N GLY A 50 3.37 -1.51 13.11
CA GLY A 50 3.28 -2.62 14.07
C GLY A 50 4.65 -3.14 14.52
N ILE A 51 5.63 -3.24 13.60
CA ILE A 51 7.02 -3.60 13.94
C ILE A 51 7.66 -2.52 14.83
N ASN A 52 7.47 -1.24 14.50
CA ASN A 52 7.99 -0.14 15.29
C ASN A 52 7.45 -0.13 16.72
N GLN A 53 6.16 -0.47 16.89
CA GLN A 53 5.51 -0.64 18.19
C GLN A 53 6.27 -1.68 19.03
N LEU A 54 6.59 -2.86 18.47
CA LEU A 54 7.36 -3.87 19.19
C LEU A 54 8.71 -3.33 19.67
N PHE A 55 9.46 -2.60 18.85
CA PHE A 55 10.76 -2.07 19.26
C PHE A 55 10.68 -0.94 20.29
N LEU A 56 9.62 -0.14 20.29
CA LEU A 56 9.43 0.94 21.27
C LEU A 56 9.09 0.39 22.65
N PHE A 57 8.18 -0.57 22.74
CA PHE A 57 7.66 -1.06 24.03
C PHE A 57 8.46 -2.22 24.63
N ASN A 58 9.33 -2.91 23.86
CA ASN A 58 10.22 -3.93 24.43
C ASN A 58 11.31 -3.34 25.35
N PHE A 59 11.67 -2.06 25.23
CA PHE A 59 12.73 -1.44 26.03
C PHE A 59 12.23 -0.74 27.28
N GLU A 60 10.92 -0.50 27.37
CA GLU A 60 10.29 0.24 28.46
C GLU A 60 9.46 -0.75 29.27
N MET A 61 9.94 -1.08 30.47
CA MET A 61 9.33 -2.00 31.43
C MET A 61 7.93 -1.49 31.85
N SER A 62 6.92 -1.73 31.02
CA SER A 62 5.52 -1.35 31.26
C SER A 62 4.66 -2.59 31.48
N SER A 63 3.87 -2.55 32.55
CA SER A 63 2.95 -3.59 33.02
C SER A 63 1.84 -4.00 32.02
N ASP A 64 1.68 -3.27 30.90
CA ASP A 64 0.68 -3.52 29.84
C ASP A 64 1.28 -4.18 28.57
N LEU A 65 2.41 -4.88 28.71
CA LEU A 65 3.17 -5.49 27.60
C LEU A 65 2.31 -6.40 26.71
N ILE A 66 1.36 -7.13 27.30
CA ILE A 66 0.53 -8.13 26.60
C ILE A 66 -0.40 -7.45 25.60
N VAL A 67 -1.08 -6.36 25.99
CA VAL A 67 -2.03 -5.64 25.13
C VAL A 67 -1.29 -5.03 23.95
N THR A 68 -0.13 -4.41 24.22
CA THR A 68 0.70 -3.81 23.19
C THR A 68 1.19 -4.84 22.18
N TYR A 69 1.60 -6.02 22.64
CA TYR A 69 2.06 -7.11 21.78
C TYR A 69 0.94 -7.64 20.88
N ILE A 70 -0.28 -7.80 21.42
CA ILE A 70 -1.45 -8.22 20.65
C ILE A 70 -1.79 -7.19 19.58
N ILE A 71 -1.82 -5.90 19.94
CA ILE A 71 -2.09 -4.82 19.00
C ILE A 71 -1.01 -4.80 17.91
N ALA A 72 0.26 -4.84 18.28
CA ALA A 72 1.36 -4.85 17.33
C ALA A 72 1.28 -6.05 16.37
N ALA A 73 1.01 -7.25 16.89
CA ALA A 73 0.80 -8.44 16.07
C ALA A 73 -0.37 -8.28 15.09
N ALA A 74 -1.49 -7.71 15.54
CA ALA A 74 -2.64 -7.43 14.67
C ALA A 74 -2.27 -6.44 13.56
N PHE A 75 -1.56 -5.36 13.88
CA PHE A 75 -1.10 -4.38 12.89
C PHE A 75 -0.13 -4.99 11.87
N ILE A 76 0.77 -5.87 12.30
CA ILE A 76 1.69 -6.59 11.40
C ILE A 76 0.91 -7.52 10.47
N LEU A 77 0.03 -8.36 11.01
CA LEU A 77 -0.74 -9.33 10.24
C LEU A 77 -1.67 -8.64 9.24
N VAL A 78 -2.41 -7.62 9.67
CA VAL A 78 -3.32 -6.86 8.81
C VAL A 78 -2.55 -6.03 7.79
N GLY A 79 -1.46 -5.39 8.19
CA GLY A 79 -0.62 -4.57 7.32
C GLY A 79 0.00 -5.39 6.19
N PHE A 80 0.80 -6.40 6.53
CA PHE A 80 1.46 -7.25 5.53
C PHE A 80 0.47 -8.13 4.77
N GLY A 81 -0.55 -8.68 5.42
CA GLY A 81 -1.58 -9.48 4.77
C GLY A 81 -2.35 -8.69 3.72
N SER A 82 -2.79 -7.47 4.05
CA SER A 82 -3.46 -6.60 3.07
C SER A 82 -2.54 -6.14 1.94
N ALA A 83 -1.26 -5.87 2.23
CA ALA A 83 -0.27 -5.55 1.21
C ALA A 83 -0.08 -6.71 0.22
N TRP A 84 -0.02 -7.95 0.71
CA TRP A 84 0.15 -9.15 -0.13
C TRP A 84 -1.04 -9.37 -1.08
N LEU A 85 -2.27 -9.25 -0.57
CA LEU A 85 -3.48 -9.37 -1.40
C LEU A 85 -3.50 -8.32 -2.51
N ARG A 86 -3.15 -7.08 -2.19
CA ARG A 86 -3.09 -5.98 -3.16
C ARG A 86 -1.92 -6.12 -4.14
N TYR A 87 -0.81 -6.71 -3.72
CA TYR A 87 0.31 -7.06 -4.61
C TYR A 87 -0.10 -8.12 -5.64
N LYS A 88 -0.86 -9.14 -5.22
CA LYS A 88 -1.42 -10.13 -6.14
C LYS A 88 -2.40 -9.48 -7.13
N ALA A 89 -3.29 -8.61 -6.65
CA ALA A 89 -4.23 -7.88 -7.50
C ALA A 89 -3.50 -6.97 -8.51
N PHE A 90 -2.45 -6.26 -8.07
CA PHE A 90 -1.59 -5.45 -8.92
C PHE A 90 -0.99 -6.29 -10.05
N LYS A 91 -0.40 -7.44 -9.73
CA LYS A 91 0.21 -8.34 -10.73
C LYS A 91 -0.81 -8.83 -11.76
N GLN A 92 -2.04 -9.11 -11.33
CA GLN A 92 -3.12 -9.53 -12.22
C GLN A 92 -3.64 -8.40 -13.11
N LEU A 93 -3.70 -7.16 -12.60
CA LEU A 93 -4.16 -6.00 -13.38
C LEU A 93 -3.16 -5.54 -14.45
N THR A 94 -1.86 -5.70 -14.23
CA THR A 94 -0.81 -5.27 -15.16
C THR A 94 -1.01 -5.74 -16.61
N PRO A 95 -1.29 -7.03 -16.90
CA PRO A 95 -1.56 -7.48 -18.27
C PRO A 95 -2.89 -6.95 -18.84
N PHE A 96 -3.91 -6.71 -18.01
CA PHE A 96 -5.17 -6.10 -18.48
C PHE A 96 -4.99 -4.64 -18.85
N LEU A 97 -4.15 -3.91 -18.11
CA LEU A 97 -3.77 -2.53 -18.45
C LEU A 97 -3.06 -2.43 -19.79
N ALA A 98 -2.15 -3.36 -20.08
CA ALA A 98 -1.43 -3.37 -21.34
C ALA A 98 -2.40 -3.55 -22.53
N LYS A 99 -3.39 -4.43 -22.39
CA LYS A 99 -4.44 -4.65 -23.39
C LYS A 99 -5.35 -3.44 -23.57
N GLU A 100 -5.79 -2.82 -22.47
CA GLU A 100 -6.64 -1.63 -22.56
C GLU A 100 -5.89 -0.46 -23.21
N ASN A 101 -4.60 -0.28 -22.90
CA ASN A 101 -3.78 0.73 -23.58
C ASN A 101 -3.62 0.46 -25.08
N GLU A 102 -3.40 -0.79 -25.50
CA GLU A 102 -3.34 -1.14 -26.93
C GLU A 102 -4.66 -0.89 -27.66
N GLU A 103 -5.79 -1.15 -27.01
CA GLU A 103 -7.11 -0.87 -27.58
C GLU A 103 -7.35 0.64 -27.72
N TRP A 104 -7.04 1.43 -26.69
CA TRP A 104 -7.12 2.90 -26.76
C TRP A 104 -6.26 3.50 -27.88
N ASP A 105 -5.01 3.05 -28.03
CA ASP A 105 -4.11 3.52 -29.10
C ASP A 105 -4.66 3.17 -30.50
N LYS A 106 -5.35 2.03 -30.65
CA LYS A 106 -6.02 1.66 -31.91
C LYS A 106 -7.23 2.54 -32.18
N TYR A 107 -8.02 2.88 -31.17
CA TYR A 107 -9.16 3.79 -31.31
C TYR A 107 -8.72 5.21 -31.69
N GLU A 108 -7.67 5.76 -31.07
CA GLU A 108 -7.10 7.06 -31.44
C GLU A 108 -6.60 7.08 -32.89
N LYS A 109 -5.89 6.03 -33.32
CA LYS A 109 -5.40 5.90 -34.71
C LYS A 109 -6.51 5.70 -35.74
N GLN A 110 -7.69 5.22 -35.34
CA GLN A 110 -8.85 5.10 -36.23
C GLN A 110 -9.67 6.39 -36.33
N GLN A 111 -9.53 7.31 -35.37
CA GLN A 111 -10.20 8.62 -35.41
C GLN A 111 -9.33 9.75 -35.98
N SER A 112 -8.01 9.55 -36.13
CA SER A 112 -7.08 10.48 -36.79
C SER A 112 -6.89 10.15 -38.26
#